data_AF-S2RFC5-F1
#
_entry.id   AF-S2RFC5-F1
#
_cell.length_a   1.000
_cell.length_b   1.000
_cell.length_c   1.000
_cell.angle_alpha   90.00
_cell.angle_beta   90.00
_cell.angle_gamma   90.00
#
_symmetry.space_group_name_H-M   'P 1'
#
loop_
_entity.id
_entity.type
_entity.pdbx_description
1 polymer ?
#
loop_
_entity_poly.entity_id
_entity_poly.type
_entity_poly.pdbx_seq_one_letter_code
_entity_poly.pdbx_strand_id
1 'polypeptide(L)'
;PVSDVAQKVNLKAGSMQTNVTVKAGQSLGTYSTIAAKFNQMLAVSSLPKADQAKLKQAQAASANAQKNAATMSPTEKMAMAQQAQQLKTLMAQANANTKASQLPATAKTGIHSILKSASGDYRASIVDGKAMGFAVVVPLSVLKNSKKMQTFATDFGLLTTSVGADAKSVFSQFKKLTKDAKSKNNATTISTIKSHGVKIDVGYSTTALYLYVTK
;
A
#
# COMPACT_ATOMS: atom_id res chain seq x y z
N PRO A 1 -9.73 -18.37 0.09
CA PRO A 1 -9.65 -16.91 -0.10
C PRO A 1 -10.75 -16.22 0.72
N VAL A 2 -10.42 -15.17 1.47
CA VAL A 2 -11.43 -14.37 2.19
C VAL A 2 -12.26 -13.61 1.17
N SER A 3 -13.59 -13.69 1.29
CA SER A 3 -14.56 -12.97 0.46
C SER A 3 -15.18 -11.81 1.26
N ASP A 4 -15.63 -10.76 0.58
CA ASP A 4 -16.40 -9.67 1.19
C ASP A 4 -17.90 -9.98 1.31
N VAL A 5 -18.31 -11.17 0.87
CA VAL A 5 -19.65 -11.74 1.14
C VAL A 5 -19.56 -12.96 2.06
N ALA A 6 -20.59 -13.16 2.87
CA ALA A 6 -20.68 -14.34 3.72
C ALA A 6 -20.81 -15.60 2.86
N GLN A 7 -20.10 -16.67 3.23
CA GLN A 7 -20.10 -17.92 2.50
C GLN A 7 -20.78 -19.00 3.34
N LYS A 8 -21.75 -19.70 2.76
CA LYS A 8 -22.32 -20.92 3.36
C LYS A 8 -21.54 -22.13 2.85
N VAL A 9 -20.98 -22.90 3.76
CA VAL A 9 -20.21 -24.11 3.47
C VAL A 9 -20.98 -25.29 4.04
N ASN A 10 -21.36 -26.21 3.17
CA ASN A 10 -22.00 -27.46 3.57
C ASN A 10 -20.92 -28.54 3.57
N LEU A 11 -20.56 -29.04 4.75
CA LEU A 11 -19.60 -30.11 4.93
C LEU A 11 -20.36 -31.42 5.13
N LYS A 12 -20.01 -32.44 4.36
CA LYS A 12 -20.55 -33.79 4.50
C LYS A 12 -19.41 -34.80 4.66
N ALA A 13 -19.54 -35.69 5.65
CA ALA A 13 -18.65 -36.83 5.85
C ALA A 13 -19.50 -38.04 6.25
N GLY A 14 -19.72 -38.97 5.32
CA GLY A 14 -20.67 -40.07 5.50
C GLY A 14 -22.09 -39.55 5.75
N SER A 15 -22.72 -39.99 6.84
CA SER A 15 -24.06 -39.54 7.28
C SER A 15 -24.04 -38.18 8.00
N MET A 16 -22.88 -37.67 8.40
CA MET A 16 -22.77 -36.39 9.11
C MET A 16 -22.82 -35.23 8.12
N GLN A 17 -23.67 -34.24 8.41
CA GLN A 17 -23.75 -32.98 7.67
C GLN A 17 -23.65 -31.81 8.64
N THR A 18 -22.85 -30.81 8.31
CA THR A 18 -22.82 -29.54 9.05
C THR A 18 -22.80 -28.37 8.08
N ASN A 19 -23.51 -27.31 8.45
CA ASN A 19 -23.57 -26.08 7.68
C ASN A 19 -22.84 -25.00 8.45
N VAL A 20 -21.74 -24.49 7.87
CA VAL A 20 -20.92 -23.44 8.47
C VAL A 20 -21.11 -22.17 7.67
N THR A 21 -21.41 -21.06 8.34
CA THR A 21 -21.40 -19.74 7.72
C THR A 21 -20.09 -19.04 8.03
N VAL A 22 -19.26 -18.84 7.02
CA VAL A 22 -18.05 -18.02 7.10
C VAL A 22 -18.46 -16.56 6.93
N LYS A 23 -18.16 -15.72 7.92
CA LYS A 23 -18.47 -14.29 7.87
C LYS A 23 -17.72 -13.60 6.74
N ALA A 24 -18.33 -12.58 6.16
CA ALA A 24 -17.67 -11.68 5.22
C ALA A 24 -16.44 -11.03 5.86
N GLY A 25 -15.33 -11.00 5.13
CA GLY A 25 -14.16 -10.21 5.48
C GLY A 25 -14.35 -8.75 5.13
N GLN A 26 -13.63 -7.87 5.82
CA GLN A 26 -13.60 -6.45 5.48
C GLN A 26 -12.51 -6.19 4.44
N SER A 27 -12.89 -5.52 3.35
CA SER A 27 -11.94 -5.10 2.32
C SER A 27 -11.11 -3.88 2.76
N LEU A 28 -9.86 -3.83 2.30
CA LEU A 28 -9.00 -2.64 2.37
C LEU A 28 -9.46 -1.50 1.44
N GLY A 29 -10.35 -1.79 0.47
CA GLY A 29 -10.90 -0.86 -0.50
C GLY A 29 -10.76 -1.37 -1.94
N THR A 30 -11.18 -0.54 -2.90
CA THR A 30 -11.01 -0.81 -4.33
C THR A 30 -9.54 -0.82 -4.70
N TYR A 31 -9.09 -1.90 -5.36
CA TYR A 31 -7.68 -2.09 -5.68
C TYR A 31 -7.12 -0.98 -6.58
N SER A 32 -7.84 -0.58 -7.64
CA SER A 32 -7.38 0.45 -8.57
C SER A 32 -7.13 1.79 -7.88
N THR A 33 -7.97 2.15 -6.90
CA THR A 33 -7.78 3.35 -6.07
C THR A 33 -6.53 3.23 -5.20
N ILE A 34 -6.32 2.07 -4.57
CA ILE A 34 -5.13 1.79 -3.75
C ILE A 34 -3.87 1.88 -4.62
N ALA A 35 -3.86 1.22 -5.78
CA ALA A 35 -2.74 1.22 -6.73
C ALA A 35 -2.44 2.62 -7.26
N ALA A 36 -3.47 3.39 -7.63
CA ALA A 36 -3.31 4.77 -8.08
C ALA A 36 -2.68 5.65 -6.99
N LYS A 37 -3.16 5.54 -5.73
CA LYS A 37 -2.63 6.29 -4.60
C LYS A 37 -1.17 5.90 -4.31
N PHE A 38 -0.87 4.60 -4.29
CA PHE A 38 0.50 4.09 -4.12
C PHE A 38 1.42 4.64 -5.22
N ASN A 39 1.05 4.48 -6.50
CA ASN A 39 1.86 4.89 -7.64
C ASN A 39 2.10 6.40 -7.67
N GLN A 40 1.08 7.20 -7.33
CA GLN A 40 1.22 8.64 -7.22
C GLN A 40 2.22 9.03 -6.12
N MET A 41 2.12 8.44 -4.94
CA MET A 41 3.07 8.73 -3.84
C MET A 41 4.49 8.26 -4.17
N LEU A 42 4.63 7.13 -4.87
CA LEU A 42 5.91 6.61 -5.35
C LEU A 42 6.55 7.57 -6.37
N ALA A 43 5.78 8.04 -7.34
CA ALA A 43 6.25 9.02 -8.32
C ALA A 43 6.71 10.30 -7.62
N VAL A 44 5.90 10.84 -6.71
CA VAL A 44 6.26 12.05 -5.96
C VAL A 44 7.51 11.82 -5.11
N SER A 45 7.64 10.69 -4.40
CA SER A 45 8.79 10.43 -3.53
C SER A 45 10.10 10.25 -4.29
N SER A 46 10.04 9.90 -5.58
CA SER A 46 11.21 9.79 -6.46
C SER A 46 11.77 11.13 -6.93
N LEU A 47 10.99 12.21 -6.82
CA LEU A 47 11.39 13.54 -7.28
C LEU A 47 12.35 14.22 -6.29
N PRO A 48 13.16 15.19 -6.74
CA PRO A 48 13.93 16.07 -5.84
C PRO A 48 13.03 16.77 -4.82
N LYS A 49 13.53 17.04 -3.61
CA LYS A 49 12.74 17.67 -2.54
C LYS A 49 12.11 19.01 -2.93
N ALA A 50 12.80 19.80 -3.75
CA ALA A 50 12.27 21.07 -4.27
C ALA A 50 11.02 20.85 -5.13
N ASP A 51 11.03 19.84 -5.98
CA ASP A 51 9.92 19.51 -6.87
C ASP A 51 8.76 18.84 -6.11
N GLN A 52 9.07 18.03 -5.08
CA GLN A 52 8.06 17.56 -4.13
C GLN A 52 7.32 18.72 -3.45
N ALA A 53 8.05 19.75 -3.01
CA ALA A 53 7.47 20.93 -2.38
C ALA A 53 6.57 21.71 -3.36
N LYS A 54 7.01 21.90 -4.62
CA LYS A 54 6.20 22.51 -5.67
C LYS A 54 4.89 21.76 -5.92
N LEU A 55 4.94 20.42 -5.99
CA LEU A 55 3.74 19.59 -6.16
C LEU A 55 2.76 19.73 -5.00
N LYS A 56 3.27 19.74 -3.76
CA LYS A 56 2.43 19.94 -2.56
C LYS A 56 1.78 21.33 -2.54
N GLN A 57 2.53 22.38 -2.86
CA GLN A 57 2.01 23.74 -2.95
C GLN A 57 0.95 23.86 -4.05
N ALA A 58 1.20 23.27 -5.21
CA ALA A 58 0.25 23.29 -6.31
C ALA A 58 -1.04 22.53 -6.03
N GLN A 59 -0.97 21.38 -5.33
CA GLN A 59 -2.18 20.69 -4.86
C GLN A 59 -3.01 21.58 -3.94
N ALA A 60 -2.38 22.26 -2.96
CA ALA A 60 -3.08 23.19 -2.09
C ALA A 60 -3.69 24.38 -2.86
N ALA A 61 -2.95 24.94 -3.83
CA ALA A 61 -3.42 26.02 -4.68
C ALA A 61 -4.61 25.58 -5.55
N SER A 62 -4.58 24.36 -6.12
CA SER A 62 -5.68 23.81 -6.92
C SER A 62 -6.96 23.59 -6.10
N ALA A 63 -6.83 23.16 -4.84
CA ALA A 63 -7.99 22.99 -3.94
C ALA A 63 -8.65 24.32 -3.58
N ASN A 64 -7.84 25.37 -3.35
CA ASN A 64 -8.35 26.73 -3.13
C ASN A 64 -8.96 27.33 -4.40
N ALA A 65 -8.36 27.07 -5.56
CA ALA A 65 -8.87 27.50 -6.84
C ALA A 65 -10.23 26.88 -7.20
N GLN A 66 -10.43 25.59 -6.93
CA GLN A 66 -11.73 24.95 -7.13
C GLN A 66 -12.83 25.61 -6.29
N LYS A 67 -12.52 26.10 -5.09
CA LYS A 67 -13.47 26.84 -4.25
C LYS A 67 -13.78 28.24 -4.78
N ASN A 68 -12.82 28.89 -5.44
CA ASN A 68 -12.90 30.28 -5.89
C ASN A 68 -12.97 30.43 -7.43
N ALA A 69 -13.30 29.35 -8.14
CA ALA A 69 -13.20 29.30 -9.61
C ALA A 69 -14.03 30.38 -10.34
N ALA A 70 -15.12 30.84 -9.71
CA ALA A 70 -16.02 31.87 -10.23
C ALA A 70 -15.45 33.30 -10.13
N THR A 71 -14.52 33.56 -9.21
CA THR A 71 -13.97 34.91 -8.96
C THR A 71 -12.59 35.12 -9.58
N MET A 72 -12.03 34.09 -10.21
CA MET A 72 -10.70 34.16 -10.83
C MET A 72 -10.69 34.98 -12.12
N SER A 73 -9.75 35.91 -12.21
CA SER A 73 -9.46 36.65 -13.44
C SER A 73 -8.92 35.73 -14.56
N PRO A 74 -9.05 36.13 -15.83
CA PRO A 74 -8.47 35.38 -16.96
C PRO A 74 -6.96 35.15 -16.82
N THR A 75 -6.23 36.12 -16.26
CA THR A 75 -4.77 36.04 -16.06
C THR A 75 -4.40 34.98 -15.03
N GLU A 76 -5.15 34.88 -13.92
CA GLU A 76 -4.94 33.84 -12.91
C GLU A 76 -5.26 32.44 -13.43
N LYS A 77 -6.31 32.31 -14.26
CA LYS A 77 -6.63 31.04 -14.94
C LYS A 77 -5.52 30.60 -15.88
N MET A 78 -4.92 31.53 -16.62
CA MET A 78 -3.81 31.22 -17.53
C MET A 78 -2.54 30.80 -16.78
N ALA A 79 -2.17 31.51 -15.72
CA ALA A 79 -1.02 31.16 -14.88
C ALA A 79 -1.19 29.77 -14.25
N MET A 80 -2.40 29.44 -13.79
CA MET A 80 -2.72 28.13 -13.26
C MET A 80 -2.63 27.03 -14.31
N ALA A 81 -3.13 27.27 -15.53
CA ALA A 81 -3.05 26.30 -16.61
C ALA A 81 -1.59 25.98 -16.97
N GLN A 82 -0.72 27.00 -17.02
CA GLN A 82 0.72 26.82 -17.24
C GLN A 82 1.37 26.02 -16.10
N GLN A 83 1.04 26.34 -14.85
CA GLN A 83 1.55 25.61 -13.69
C GLN A 83 1.08 24.16 -13.68
N ALA A 84 -0.20 23.90 -13.99
CA ALA A 84 -0.77 22.57 -14.12
C ALA A 84 -0.08 21.74 -15.21
N GLN A 85 0.24 22.36 -16.35
CA GLN A 85 0.95 21.69 -17.44
C GLN A 85 2.38 21.32 -17.04
N GLN A 86 3.11 22.22 -16.36
CA GLN A 86 4.47 21.93 -15.87
C GLN A 86 4.46 20.77 -14.87
N LEU A 87 3.50 20.75 -13.96
CA LEU A 87 3.33 19.68 -12.98
C LEU A 87 2.95 18.36 -13.64
N LYS A 88 2.12 18.40 -14.69
CA LYS A 88 1.74 17.22 -15.48
C LYS A 88 2.97 16.59 -16.14
N THR A 89 3.85 17.40 -16.74
CA THR A 89 5.11 16.92 -17.33
C THR A 89 6.03 16.30 -16.28
N LEU A 90 6.21 16.99 -15.15
CA LEU A 90 7.03 16.50 -14.03
C LEU A 90 6.51 15.16 -13.48
N MET A 91 5.19 15.06 -13.28
CA MET A 91 4.54 13.82 -12.85
C MET A 91 4.64 12.71 -13.89
N ALA A 92 4.55 13.03 -15.19
CA ALA A 92 4.73 12.05 -16.25
C ALA A 92 6.16 11.48 -16.25
N GLN A 93 7.18 12.33 -16.08
CA GLN A 93 8.57 11.90 -15.96
C GLN A 93 8.80 11.05 -14.71
N ALA A 94 8.28 11.48 -13.55
CA ALA A 94 8.34 10.71 -12.31
C ALA A 94 7.66 9.34 -12.45
N ASN A 95 6.49 9.30 -13.11
CA ASN A 95 5.78 8.07 -13.39
C ASN A 95 6.57 7.14 -14.32
N ALA A 96 7.25 7.68 -15.33
CA ALA A 96 8.10 6.89 -16.22
C ALA A 96 9.29 6.30 -15.44
N ASN A 97 9.97 7.11 -14.62
CA ASN A 97 11.13 6.69 -13.84
C ASN A 97 10.79 5.65 -12.76
N THR A 98 9.56 5.63 -12.27
CA THR A 98 9.11 4.72 -11.23
C THR A 98 8.37 3.49 -11.75
N LYS A 99 8.23 3.34 -13.08
CA LYS A 99 7.37 2.33 -13.70
C LYS A 99 7.64 0.90 -13.23
N ALA A 100 8.91 0.55 -13.04
CA ALA A 100 9.32 -0.79 -12.59
C ALA A 100 8.91 -1.12 -11.14
N SER A 101 8.59 -0.11 -10.34
CA SER A 101 8.18 -0.26 -8.94
C SER A 101 6.71 0.08 -8.70
N GLN A 102 5.95 0.38 -9.75
CA GLN A 102 4.52 0.68 -9.65
C GLN A 102 3.70 -0.60 -9.48
N LEU A 103 2.64 -0.51 -8.70
CA LEU A 103 1.58 -1.51 -8.73
C LEU A 103 0.82 -1.41 -10.07
N PRO A 104 0.40 -2.54 -10.66
CA PRO A 104 -0.43 -2.51 -11.85
C PRO A 104 -1.76 -1.81 -11.55
N ALA A 105 -2.31 -1.12 -12.55
CA ALA A 105 -3.57 -0.38 -12.37
C ALA A 105 -4.77 -1.31 -12.09
N THR A 106 -4.67 -2.56 -12.54
CA THR A 106 -5.67 -3.61 -12.33
C THR A 106 -4.98 -4.88 -11.84
N ALA A 107 -5.74 -5.72 -11.14
CA ALA A 107 -5.27 -7.02 -10.67
C ALA A 107 -6.37 -8.06 -10.88
N LYS A 108 -5.97 -9.29 -11.20
CA LYS A 108 -6.89 -10.42 -11.40
C LYS A 108 -7.47 -10.87 -10.06
N THR A 109 -8.72 -11.33 -10.08
CA THR A 109 -9.34 -12.01 -8.93
C THR A 109 -8.49 -13.21 -8.48
N GLY A 110 -8.44 -13.43 -7.16
CA GLY A 110 -7.59 -14.43 -6.53
C GLY A 110 -6.34 -13.83 -5.89
N ILE A 111 -5.38 -14.69 -5.56
CA ILE A 111 -4.12 -14.29 -4.90
C ILE A 111 -3.00 -14.32 -5.93
N HIS A 112 -2.47 -13.15 -6.27
CA HIS A 112 -1.43 -13.02 -7.31
C HIS A 112 -0.30 -12.10 -6.86
N SER A 113 0.89 -12.37 -7.38
CA SER A 113 2.00 -11.41 -7.33
C SER A 113 1.65 -10.22 -8.22
N ILE A 114 1.71 -9.02 -7.65
CA ILE A 114 1.39 -7.76 -8.32
C ILE A 114 2.63 -6.90 -8.53
N LEU A 115 3.71 -7.13 -7.76
CA LEU A 115 4.99 -6.47 -7.96
C LEU A 115 6.10 -7.35 -7.38
N LYS A 116 7.08 -7.72 -8.22
CA LYS A 116 8.36 -8.27 -7.77
C LYS A 116 9.44 -7.22 -7.99
N SER A 117 10.11 -6.85 -6.91
CA SER A 117 11.14 -5.81 -6.94
C SER A 117 12.30 -6.19 -6.02
N ALA A 118 13.30 -5.31 -5.93
CA ALA A 118 14.39 -5.43 -4.97
C ALA A 118 13.94 -5.31 -3.50
N SER A 119 12.73 -4.79 -3.23
CA SER A 119 12.15 -4.66 -1.88
C SER A 119 11.34 -5.87 -1.44
N GLY A 120 10.91 -6.74 -2.37
CA GLY A 120 10.21 -7.98 -2.07
C GLY A 120 9.23 -8.43 -3.16
N ASP A 121 8.48 -9.48 -2.85
CA ASP A 121 7.32 -9.94 -3.63
C ASP A 121 6.04 -9.44 -2.97
N TYR A 122 5.38 -8.49 -3.61
CA TYR A 122 4.09 -7.93 -3.20
C TYR A 122 2.99 -8.72 -3.89
N ARG A 123 2.08 -9.25 -3.09
CA ARG A 123 0.93 -10.03 -3.53
C ARG A 123 -0.34 -9.38 -3.04
N ALA A 124 -1.41 -9.50 -3.82
CA ALA A 124 -2.74 -9.07 -3.40
C ALA A 124 -3.73 -10.21 -3.50
N SER A 125 -4.66 -10.25 -2.55
CA SER A 125 -5.88 -11.04 -2.63
C SER A 125 -7.01 -10.14 -3.13
N ILE A 126 -7.49 -10.40 -4.34
CA ILE A 126 -8.52 -9.59 -5.00
C ILE A 126 -9.82 -10.37 -5.12
N VAL A 127 -10.93 -9.73 -4.77
CA VAL A 127 -12.30 -10.22 -4.98
C VAL A 127 -13.11 -9.06 -5.55
N ASP A 128 -13.71 -9.24 -6.72
CA ASP A 128 -14.54 -8.23 -7.40
C ASP A 128 -13.92 -6.82 -7.47
N GLY A 129 -12.63 -6.77 -7.82
CA GLY A 129 -11.86 -5.52 -7.92
C GLY A 129 -11.49 -4.89 -6.57
N LYS A 130 -11.87 -5.50 -5.46
CA LYS A 130 -11.54 -5.06 -4.09
C LYS A 130 -10.35 -5.83 -3.55
N ALA A 131 -9.45 -5.13 -2.86
CA ALA A 131 -8.35 -5.76 -2.16
C ALA A 131 -8.83 -6.28 -0.80
N MET A 132 -8.79 -7.59 -0.61
CA MET A 132 -9.09 -8.23 0.68
C MET A 132 -7.86 -8.25 1.59
N GLY A 133 -6.67 -8.18 1.00
CA GLY A 133 -5.42 -8.08 1.74
C GLY A 133 -4.21 -8.00 0.82
N PHE A 134 -3.08 -7.58 1.38
CA PHE A 134 -1.77 -7.66 0.74
C PHE A 134 -0.85 -8.56 1.54
N ALA A 135 0.02 -9.29 0.84
CA ALA A 135 1.14 -10.00 1.45
C ALA A 135 2.44 -9.46 0.87
N VAL A 136 3.39 -9.11 1.71
CA VAL A 136 4.73 -8.67 1.29
C VAL A 136 5.75 -9.66 1.81
N VAL A 137 6.45 -10.31 0.89
CA VAL A 137 7.52 -11.27 1.20
C VAL A 137 8.86 -10.59 0.99
N VAL A 138 9.60 -10.37 2.08
CA VAL A 138 10.85 -9.61 2.09
C VAL A 138 12.00 -10.55 2.43
N PRO A 139 12.93 -10.82 1.50
CA PRO A 139 14.11 -11.63 1.80
C PRO A 139 14.94 -11.02 2.95
N LEU A 140 15.49 -11.83 3.85
CA LEU A 140 16.32 -11.30 4.95
C LEU A 140 17.56 -10.55 4.45
N SER A 141 18.03 -10.83 3.23
CA SER A 141 19.12 -10.07 2.58
C SER A 141 18.76 -8.61 2.30
N VAL A 142 17.47 -8.29 2.10
CA VAL A 142 16.97 -6.91 1.99
C VAL A 142 17.11 -6.19 3.32
N LEU A 143 16.74 -6.86 4.42
CA LEU A 143 16.79 -6.27 5.77
C LEU A 143 18.22 -6.03 6.27
N LYS A 144 19.19 -6.82 5.80
CA LYS A 144 20.62 -6.68 6.14
C LYS A 144 21.33 -5.57 5.39
N ASN A 145 20.77 -5.08 4.27
CA ASN A 145 21.36 -4.02 3.46
C ASN A 145 20.61 -2.70 3.69
N SER A 146 21.30 -1.66 4.19
CA SER A 146 20.68 -0.39 4.56
C SER A 146 19.90 0.27 3.43
N LYS A 147 20.45 0.27 2.20
CA LYS A 147 19.81 0.87 1.03
C LYS A 147 18.56 0.10 0.61
N LYS A 148 18.64 -1.24 0.56
CA LYS A 148 17.48 -2.09 0.22
C LYS A 148 16.40 -2.03 1.31
N MET A 149 16.80 -1.98 2.58
CA MET A 149 15.91 -1.80 3.71
C MET A 149 15.20 -0.45 3.67
N GLN A 150 15.90 0.62 3.28
CA GLN A 150 15.30 1.94 3.07
C GLN A 150 14.28 1.92 1.93
N THR A 151 14.60 1.31 0.79
CA THR A 151 13.64 1.13 -0.33
C THR A 151 12.41 0.36 0.13
N PHE A 152 12.61 -0.77 0.81
CA PHE A 152 11.51 -1.55 1.40
C PHE A 152 10.67 -0.72 2.37
N ALA A 153 11.30 0.05 3.28
CA ALA A 153 10.58 0.88 4.23
C ALA A 153 9.78 1.99 3.53
N THR A 154 10.32 2.60 2.47
CA THR A 154 9.56 3.54 1.65
C THR A 154 8.36 2.85 1.00
N ASP A 155 8.57 1.77 0.25
CA ASP A 155 7.50 1.07 -0.47
C ASP A 155 6.42 0.55 0.47
N PHE A 156 6.81 -0.08 1.58
CA PHE A 156 5.86 -0.59 2.57
C PHE A 156 5.10 0.53 3.29
N GLY A 157 5.77 1.66 3.57
CA GLY A 157 5.13 2.86 4.10
C GLY A 157 4.09 3.44 3.15
N LEU A 158 4.39 3.47 1.85
CA LEU A 158 3.46 3.90 0.81
C LEU A 158 2.27 2.95 0.70
N LEU A 159 2.51 1.63 0.72
CA LEU A 159 1.44 0.63 0.67
C LEU A 159 0.49 0.78 1.87
N THR A 160 1.03 0.82 3.08
CA THR A 160 0.23 0.95 4.31
C THR A 160 -0.55 2.27 4.35
N THR A 161 0.07 3.38 3.92
CA THR A 161 -0.62 4.68 3.75
C THR A 161 -1.73 4.63 2.68
N SER A 162 -1.50 3.88 1.59
CA SER A 162 -2.48 3.77 0.51
C SER A 162 -3.77 3.07 0.95
N VAL A 163 -3.68 2.18 1.94
CA VAL A 163 -4.83 1.46 2.54
C VAL A 163 -5.35 2.11 3.83
N GLY A 164 -4.82 3.28 4.20
CA GLY A 164 -5.36 4.11 5.29
C GLY A 164 -4.63 3.99 6.64
N ALA A 165 -3.56 3.20 6.74
CA ALA A 165 -2.74 3.14 7.94
C ALA A 165 -1.81 4.37 8.05
N ASP A 166 -1.39 4.71 9.27
CA ASP A 166 -0.32 5.68 9.50
C ASP A 166 1.05 4.98 9.45
N ALA A 167 1.85 5.30 8.41
CA ALA A 167 3.15 4.66 8.19
C ALA A 167 4.12 4.87 9.36
N LYS A 168 4.11 6.03 10.02
CA LYS A 168 5.03 6.31 11.16
C LYS A 168 4.74 5.39 12.34
N SER A 169 3.46 5.26 12.70
CA SER A 169 2.99 4.35 13.75
C SER A 169 3.33 2.90 13.40
N VAL A 170 3.08 2.49 12.16
CA VAL A 170 3.43 1.15 11.68
C VAL A 170 4.93 0.88 11.83
N PHE A 171 5.80 1.78 11.37
CA PHE A 171 7.25 1.59 11.49
C PHE A 171 7.75 1.63 12.94
N SER A 172 7.17 2.47 13.78
CA SER A 172 7.50 2.51 15.21
C SER A 172 7.20 1.18 15.90
N GLN A 173 5.99 0.64 15.67
CA GLN A 173 5.58 -0.66 16.21
C GLN A 173 6.41 -1.80 15.59
N PHE A 174 6.67 -1.77 14.29
CA PHE A 174 7.52 -2.75 13.62
C PHE A 174 8.94 -2.78 14.22
N LYS A 175 9.55 -1.61 14.46
CA LYS A 175 10.87 -1.51 15.11
C LYS A 175 10.84 -2.10 16.52
N LYS A 176 9.78 -1.86 17.30
CA LYS A 176 9.60 -2.48 18.63
C LYS A 176 9.54 -4.00 18.54
N LEU A 177 8.70 -4.53 17.64
CA LEU A 177 8.57 -5.98 17.42
C LEU A 177 9.88 -6.64 17.00
N THR A 178 10.66 -6.00 16.12
CA THR A 178 11.97 -6.53 15.70
C THR A 178 12.99 -6.58 16.83
N LYS A 179 12.92 -5.64 17.80
CA LYS A 179 13.79 -5.65 18.99
C LYS A 179 13.37 -6.75 19.95
N ASP A 180 12.06 -6.88 20.21
CA ASP A 180 11.50 -7.87 21.13
C ASP A 180 11.72 -9.31 20.64
N ALA A 181 11.63 -9.55 19.33
CA ALA A 181 11.91 -10.87 18.74
C ALA A 181 13.38 -11.29 18.92
N LYS A 182 14.32 -10.35 18.85
CA LYS A 182 15.74 -10.60 19.11
C LYS A 182 16.03 -10.87 20.58
N SER A 183 15.34 -10.19 21.51
CA SER A 183 15.53 -10.40 22.95
C SER A 183 14.89 -11.69 23.48
N LYS A 184 13.91 -12.26 22.76
CA LYS A 184 13.20 -13.49 23.13
C LYS A 184 13.64 -14.73 22.34
N ASN A 185 14.92 -14.80 21.96
CA ASN A 185 15.54 -16.00 21.39
C ASN A 185 14.85 -16.54 20.11
N ASN A 186 14.52 -15.65 19.16
CA ASN A 186 13.94 -16.01 17.85
C ASN A 186 12.58 -16.75 17.92
N ALA A 187 11.75 -16.45 18.91
CA ALA A 187 10.38 -16.96 18.96
C ALA A 187 9.60 -16.59 17.68
N THR A 188 8.95 -17.56 17.05
CA THR A 188 8.14 -17.44 15.82
C THR A 188 6.79 -16.78 16.09
N THR A 189 6.78 -15.65 16.80
CA THR A 189 5.54 -14.97 17.20
C THR A 189 5.02 -14.12 16.05
N ILE A 190 3.81 -14.45 15.56
CA ILE A 190 3.04 -13.53 14.73
C ILE A 190 2.59 -12.38 15.63
N SER A 191 3.06 -11.17 15.33
CA SER A 191 2.63 -9.96 16.05
C SER A 191 1.82 -9.08 15.11
N THR A 192 0.69 -8.58 15.60
CA THR A 192 -0.20 -7.71 14.84
C THR A 192 0.06 -6.25 15.19
N ILE A 193 0.49 -5.47 14.21
CA ILE A 193 0.49 -4.00 14.27
C ILE A 193 -0.90 -3.53 13.86
N LYS A 194 -1.49 -2.59 14.62
CA LYS A 194 -2.80 -2.00 14.30
C LYS A 194 -2.65 -0.50 14.06
N SER A 195 -3.28 0.00 13.00
CA SER A 195 -3.31 1.44 12.68
C SER A 195 -4.56 1.77 11.86
N HIS A 196 -5.45 2.63 12.38
CA HIS A 196 -6.68 3.09 11.70
C HIS A 196 -7.54 1.96 11.10
N GLY A 197 -7.71 0.86 11.84
CA GLY A 197 -8.48 -0.30 11.38
C GLY A 197 -7.74 -1.22 10.40
N VAL A 198 -6.49 -0.90 10.03
CA VAL A 198 -5.62 -1.81 9.29
C VAL A 198 -4.81 -2.66 10.27
N LYS A 199 -4.75 -3.96 10.01
CA LYS A 199 -3.95 -4.95 10.73
C LYS A 199 -2.76 -5.38 9.86
N ILE A 200 -1.59 -5.46 10.46
CA ILE A 200 -0.37 -5.94 9.80
C ILE A 200 0.20 -7.06 10.65
N ASP A 201 0.02 -8.29 10.22
CA ASP A 201 0.60 -9.46 10.86
C ASP A 201 2.01 -9.69 10.35
N VAL A 202 2.95 -9.80 11.28
CA VAL A 202 4.38 -9.94 10.98
C VAL A 202 4.84 -11.36 11.32
N GLY A 203 5.24 -12.12 10.30
CA GLY A 203 5.81 -13.46 10.46
C GLY A 203 7.27 -13.50 10.04
N TYR A 204 8.12 -14.18 10.82
CA TYR A 204 9.53 -14.39 10.49
C TYR A 204 9.79 -15.86 10.12
N SER A 205 10.65 -16.07 9.13
CA SER A 205 11.24 -17.37 8.80
C SER A 205 12.76 -17.26 8.77
N THR A 206 13.44 -18.37 8.47
CA THR A 206 14.90 -18.41 8.32
C THR A 206 15.41 -17.66 7.09
N THR A 207 14.55 -17.37 6.10
CA THR A 207 14.97 -16.79 4.81
C THR A 207 14.23 -15.49 4.44
N ALA A 208 13.03 -15.28 4.98
CA ALA A 208 12.20 -14.12 4.67
C ALA A 208 11.35 -13.64 5.86
N LEU A 209 10.99 -12.36 5.80
CA LEU A 209 9.94 -11.72 6.58
C LEU A 209 8.65 -11.70 5.74
N TYR A 210 7.53 -12.04 6.38
CA TYR A 210 6.19 -12.03 5.80
C TYR A 210 5.35 -10.97 6.51
N LEU A 211 4.72 -10.10 5.72
CA LEU A 211 3.85 -9.04 6.22
C LEU A 211 2.49 -9.19 5.58
N TYR A 212 1.46 -9.42 6.38
CA TYR A 212 0.08 -9.55 5.90
C TYR A 212 -0.73 -8.33 6.31
N VAL A 213 -1.13 -7.52 5.33
CA VAL A 213 -1.93 -6.31 5.53
C VAL A 213 -3.40 -6.64 5.28
N THR A 214 -4.23 -6.50 6.30
CA THR A 214 -5.67 -6.79 6.27
C THR A 214 -6.44 -5.74 7.09
N LYS A 215 -7.75 -5.90 7.24
CA LYS A 215 -8.63 -5.02 8.02
C LYS A 215 -9.18 -5.74 9.24
#